data_AF-Q38PK2-F1
#
_entry.id   AF-Q38PK2-F1
#
_cell.length_a   1.000
_cell.length_b   1.000
_cell.length_c   1.000
_cell.angle_alpha   90.00
_cell.angle_beta   90.00
_cell.angle_gamma   90.00
#
_symmetry.space_group_name_H-M   'P 1'
#
loop_
_entity.id
_entity.type
_entity.pdbx_description
1 polymer ?
#
loop_
_entity_poly.entity_id
_entity_poly.type
_entity_poly.pdbx_seq_one_letter_code
_entity_poly.pdbx_strand_id
1 'polypeptide(L)' 'MNQLEAVREKLRVIRMLRVLKKTYTYEDLSEITGLPVTVLNRYVKGKVLPSVERARELFEKLSPYLNLEEEV' A
#
# COMPACT_ATOMS: atom_id res chain seq x y z
N MET A 1 -12.01 -1.93 -17.11
CA MET A 1 -10.76 -2.33 -16.44
C MET A 1 -10.62 -3.82 -16.62
N ASN A 2 -9.52 -4.27 -17.23
CA ASN A 2 -9.28 -5.71 -17.40
C ASN A 2 -8.74 -6.31 -16.09
N GLN A 3 -8.96 -7.60 -15.85
CA GLN A 3 -8.53 -8.32 -14.64
C GLN A 3 -7.03 -8.14 -14.36
N LEU A 4 -6.20 -8.10 -15.42
CA LEU A 4 -4.76 -7.87 -15.30
C LEU A 4 -4.41 -6.49 -14.73
N GLU A 5 -5.13 -5.45 -15.13
CA GLU A 5 -4.92 -4.09 -14.64
C GLU A 5 -5.30 -3.98 -13.17
N ALA A 6 -6.44 -4.56 -12.80
CA ALA A 6 -6.90 -4.60 -11.41
C ALA A 6 -5.87 -5.28 -10.49
N VAL A 7 -5.27 -6.39 -10.93
CA VAL A 7 -4.21 -7.06 -10.17
C VAL A 7 -2.96 -6.18 -10.09
N ARG A 8 -2.58 -5.50 -11.19
CA ARG A 8 -1.43 -4.60 -11.21
C ARG A 8 -1.59 -3.42 -10.24
N GLU A 9 -2.78 -2.80 -10.19
CA GLU A 9 -3.10 -1.72 -9.23
C GLU A 9 -2.94 -2.21 -7.78
N LYS A 10 -3.50 -3.37 -7.45
CA LYS A 10 -3.37 -3.97 -6.12
C LYS A 10 -1.91 -4.21 -5.73
N LEU A 11 -1.12 -4.80 -6.63
CA LEU A 11 0.29 -5.08 -6.38
C LEU A 11 1.13 -3.81 -6.24
N ARG A 12 0.79 -2.72 -6.95
CA ARG A 12 1.46 -1.43 -6.82
C ARG A 12 1.38 -0.90 -5.40
N VAL A 13 0.18 -0.90 -4.81
CA VAL A 13 -0.04 -0.44 -3.43
C VAL A 13 0.70 -1.31 -2.42
N ILE A 14 0.75 -2.63 -2.63
CA ILE A 14 1.50 -3.54 -1.76
C ILE A 14 3.00 -3.20 -1.79
N ARG A 15 3.54 -2.85 -2.97
CA ARG A 15 4.92 -2.37 -3.07
C ARG A 15 5.12 -1.05 -2.34
N MET A 16 4.22 -0.08 -2.51
CA MET A 16 4.30 1.21 -1.79
C MET A 16 4.31 1.01 -0.27
N LEU A 17 3.41 0.18 0.26
CA LEU A 17 3.38 -0.16 1.69
C LEU A 17 4.69 -0.80 2.16
N ARG A 18 5.33 -1.65 1.33
CA ARG A 18 6.63 -2.27 1.65
C ARG A 18 7.77 -1.26 1.65
N VAL A 19 7.79 -0.35 0.68
CA VAL A 19 8.79 0.72 0.60
C VAL A 19 8.66 1.62 1.84
N LEU A 20 7.46 2.13 2.10
CA LEU A 20 7.22 2.99 3.26
C LEU A 20 7.50 2.27 4.58
N LYS A 21 7.22 0.96 4.69
CA LYS A 21 7.52 0.21 5.92
C LYS A 21 9.03 0.12 6.25
N LYS A 22 9.92 0.46 5.32
CA LYS A 22 11.37 0.59 5.59
C LYS A 22 11.66 1.76 6.53
N THR A 23 10.88 2.84 6.47
CA THR A 23 11.07 4.08 7.24
C THR A 23 9.97 4.35 8.26
N TYR A 24 8.74 3.90 7.98
CA TYR A 24 7.56 4.06 8.84
C TYR A 24 7.24 2.78 9.63
N THR A 25 6.70 2.93 10.84
CA THR A 25 6.16 1.83 11.66
C THR A 25 4.77 1.39 11.15
N TYR A 26 4.19 0.33 11.72
CA TYR A 26 2.82 -0.03 11.33
C TYR A 26 1.80 0.96 11.89
N GLU A 27 2.12 1.55 13.04
CA GLU A 27 1.33 2.58 13.72
C GLU A 27 1.29 3.85 12.87
N ASP A 28 2.43 4.33 12.35
CA ASP A 28 2.47 5.48 11.44
C ASP A 28 1.63 5.22 10.18
N LEU A 29 1.78 4.04 9.57
CA LEU A 29 1.00 3.66 8.39
C LEU A 29 -0.49 3.51 8.72
N SER A 30 -0.84 3.13 9.95
CA SER A 30 -2.22 3.07 10.43
C SER A 30 -2.83 4.45 10.51
N GLU A 31 -2.08 5.44 10.99
CA GLU A 31 -2.51 6.85 11.02
C GLU A 31 -2.68 7.42 9.61
N ILE A 32 -1.71 7.19 8.71
CA ILE A 32 -1.76 7.67 7.33
C ILE A 32 -2.93 7.04 6.56
N THR A 33 -3.13 5.73 6.69
CA THR A 33 -4.12 5.01 5.87
C THR A 33 -5.51 4.95 6.50
N GLY A 34 -5.61 5.09 7.82
CA GLY A 34 -6.81 4.81 8.60
C GLY A 34 -7.12 3.31 8.73
N LEU A 35 -6.17 2.43 8.38
CA LEU A 35 -6.36 0.98 8.45
C LEU A 35 -5.71 0.39 9.71
N PRO A 36 -6.36 -0.58 10.37
CA PRO A 36 -5.74 -1.27 11.50
C PRO A 36 -4.39 -1.90 11.13
N VAL A 37 -3.44 -1.86 12.07
CA VAL A 37 -2.12 -2.49 11.96
C VAL A 37 -2.20 -3.94 11.47
N THR A 38 -3.18 -4.71 11.94
CA THR A 38 -3.39 -6.11 11.52
C THR A 38 -3.73 -6.25 10.04
N VAL A 39 -4.47 -5.30 9.46
CA VAL A 39 -4.79 -5.25 8.03
C VAL A 39 -3.53 -4.89 7.23
N LEU A 40 -2.81 -3.87 7.68
CA LEU A 40 -1.56 -3.44 7.04
C LEU A 40 -0.50 -4.55 7.04
N ASN A 41 -0.35 -5.28 8.16
CA ASN A 41 0.54 -6.43 8.24
C ASN A 41 0.21 -7.50 7.19
N ARG A 42 -1.08 -7.85 7.04
CA ARG A 42 -1.54 -8.83 6.04
C ARG A 42 -1.24 -8.37 4.61
N TYR A 43 -1.41 -7.09 4.33
CA TYR A 43 -1.08 -6.49 3.03
C TYR A 43 0.43 -6.51 2.77
N VAL A 44 1.25 -5.98 3.69
CA VAL A 44 2.71 -5.94 3.56
C VAL A 44 3.28 -7.35 3.35
N LYS A 45 2.79 -8.35 4.11
CA LYS A 45 3.18 -9.76 3.97
C LYS A 45 2.58 -10.46 2.75
N GLY A 46 1.67 -9.83 2.01
CA GLY A 46 1.02 -10.40 0.83
C GLY A 46 0.06 -11.55 1.13
N LYS A 47 -0.44 -11.65 2.37
CA LYS A 47 -1.40 -12.69 2.78
C LYS A 47 -2.80 -12.44 2.23
N VAL A 48 -3.13 -11.17 2.02
CA VAL A 48 -4.41 -10.72 1.44
C VAL A 48 -4.12 -9.56 0.50
N LEU A 49 -4.88 -9.45 -0.58
CA LEU A 49 -4.83 -8.30 -1.48
C LEU A 49 -6.04 -7.39 -1.21
N PRO A 50 -5.87 -6.06 -1.30
CA PRO A 50 -7.00 -5.15 -1.21
C PRO A 50 -8.00 -5.35 -2.37
N SER A 51 -9.22 -4.83 -2.22
CA SER A 51 -10.09 -4.60 -3.37
C SER A 51 -9.49 -3.55 -4.30
N VAL A 52 -10.04 -3.40 -5.50
CA VAL A 52 -9.55 -2.39 -6.46
C VAL A 52 -9.80 -0.98 -5.93
N GLU A 53 -10.97 -0.77 -5.34
CA GLU A 53 -11.40 0.48 -4.72
C GLU A 53 -10.48 0.84 -3.55
N ARG A 54 -10.21 -0.13 -2.67
CA ARG A 54 -9.29 0.06 -1.55
C ARG A 54 -7.85 0.30 -2.02
N ALA A 55 -7.40 -0.35 -3.10
CA ALA A 55 -6.09 -0.08 -3.67
C ALA A 55 -5.97 1.37 -4.15
N ARG A 56 -6.99 1.90 -4.81
CA ARG A 56 -7.02 3.30 -5.28
C ARG A 56 -6.99 4.28 -4.12
N GLU A 57 -7.83 4.06 -3.10
CA GLU A 57 -7.83 4.88 -1.89
C GLU A 57 -6.46 4.92 -1.21
N LEU A 58 -5.82 3.75 -1.09
CA LEU A 58 -4.47 3.64 -0.52
C LEU A 58 -3.42 4.31 -1.40
N PHE A 59 -3.53 4.22 -2.72
CA PHE A 59 -2.61 4.87 -3.63
C PHE A 59 -2.60 6.39 -3.41
N GLU A 60 -3.78 7.03 -3.34
CA GLU A 60 -3.90 8.47 -3.09
C GLU A 60 -3.32 8.86 -1.73
N LYS A 61 -3.61 8.07 -0.68
CA LYS A 61 -3.10 8.34 0.68
C LYS A 61 -1.59 8.16 0.82
N LEU A 62 -1.00 7.20 0.10
CA LEU A 62 0.41 6.85 0.26
C LEU A 62 1.34 7.59 -0.72
N SER A 63 0.82 8.06 -1.86
CA SER A 63 1.63 8.72 -2.89
C SER A 63 2.42 9.94 -2.38
N PRO A 64 1.88 10.82 -1.51
CA PRO A 64 2.63 11.96 -0.97
C PRO A 64 3.83 11.58 -0.09
N TYR A 65 3.85 10.35 0.44
CA TYR A 65 4.91 9.85 1.33
C TYR A 65 5.99 9.08 0.57
N LEU A 66 5.75 8.79 -0.72
CA LEU A 66 6.72 8.10 -1.56
C LEU A 66 7.69 9.11 -2.16
N ASN A 67 8.89 9.20 -1.60
CA ASN A 67 10.00 9.86 -2.28
C ASN A 67 10.49 8.93 -3.39
N LEU A 68 10.13 9.25 -4.64
CA LEU A 68 10.50 8.48 -5.84
C LEU A 68 12.02 8.46 -6.12
N GLU A 69 12.83 9.14 -5.31
CA GLU A 69 14.28 9.22 -5.46
C GLU A 69 15.02 7.94 -4.99
N GLU A 70 14.37 7.03 -4.24
CA GLU A 70 15.03 5.84 -3.67
C GLU A 70 14.93 4.54 -4.49
N GLU A 71 14.31 4.53 -5.68
CA GLU A 71 14.22 3.31 -6.52
C GLU A 71 14.68 3.55 -7.98
N VAL A 72 15.91 4.06 -8.16
CA VAL A 72 16.70 3.91 -9.39
C VAL A 72 18.05 3.27 -9.06
#